data_AF-A0A4R9ATE7-F1
#
_entry.id   AF-A0A4R9ATE7-F1
#
_cell.length_a   1.000
_cell.length_b   1.000
_cell.length_c   1.000
_cell.angle_alpha   90.00
_cell.angle_beta   90.00
_cell.angle_gamma   90.00
#
_symmetry.space_group_name_H-M   'P 1'
#
loop_
_entity.id
_entity.type
_entity.pdbx_description
1 polymer ?
#
loop_
_entity_poly.entity_id
_entity_poly.type
_entity_poly.pdbx_seq_one_letter_code
_entity_poly.pdbx_strand_id
1 'polypeptide(L)'
;MTIHFLVGRGTVLAGFLDAQVHLALIDPTHLPGGGIARVLDLGGWLPDGPRASMPDLAYAHQFITAPGGYPSRARWAAPGWSCELTTAADAATAVDRQCRAGASVLKVKLNSVAGPVLAVEALAAAVGRAHERALTRSEREVLA
;
A
#
# COMPACT_ATOMS: atom_id res chain seq x y z
N MET A 1 7.08 -7.91 27.73
CA MET A 1 7.29 -9.34 27.40
C MET A 1 8.79 -9.57 27.39
N THR A 2 9.32 -10.30 28.37
CA THR A 2 10.76 -10.57 28.46
C THR A 2 11.06 -11.80 27.61
N ILE A 3 11.81 -11.61 26.51
CA ILE A 3 12.22 -12.71 25.63
C ILE A 3 13.48 -13.31 26.23
N HIS A 4 13.38 -14.54 26.76
CA HIS A 4 14.53 -15.30 27.23
C HIS A 4 15.14 -16.06 26.05
N PHE A 5 16.22 -15.52 25.48
CA PHE A 5 17.05 -16.27 24.54
C PHE A 5 17.89 -17.28 25.33
N LEU A 6 17.64 -18.57 25.14
CA LEU A 6 18.55 -19.60 25.60
C LEU A 6 19.74 -19.66 24.63
N VAL A 7 20.93 -19.36 25.14
CA VAL A 7 22.18 -19.46 24.37
C VAL A 7 22.28 -20.87 23.75
N GLY A 8 22.43 -20.94 22.42
CA GLY A 8 22.58 -22.20 21.69
C GLY A 8 21.27 -22.95 21.37
N ARG A 9 20.09 -22.38 21.64
CA ARG A 9 18.79 -22.94 21.24
C ARG A 9 17.93 -21.89 20.55
N GLY A 10 18.10 -21.77 19.23
CA GLY A 10 17.28 -20.91 18.38
C GLY A 10 18.08 -20.33 17.21
N THR A 11 17.37 -19.84 16.19
CA THR A 11 17.94 -19.14 15.04
C THR A 11 17.48 -17.69 15.09
N VAL A 12 18.43 -16.76 15.01
CA VAL A 12 18.11 -15.34 14.84
C VAL A 12 17.94 -15.07 13.34
N LEU A 13 16.76 -14.55 12.97
CA LEU A 13 16.43 -14.16 11.60
C LEU A 13 16.03 -12.68 11.59
N ALA A 14 16.13 -12.05 10.42
CA ALA A 14 15.49 -10.76 10.21
C ALA A 14 13.96 -10.91 10.34
N GLY A 15 13.29 -9.85 10.79
CA GLY A 15 11.83 -9.81 10.81
C GLY A 15 11.25 -9.89 9.39
N PHE A 16 10.09 -10.54 9.26
CA PHE A 16 9.46 -10.77 7.97
C PHE A 16 8.86 -9.49 7.39
N LEU A 17 8.83 -9.43 6.05
CA LEU A 17 8.07 -8.47 5.28
C LEU A 17 6.81 -9.15 4.77
N ASP A 18 5.64 -8.61 5.11
CA ASP A 18 4.41 -8.94 4.38
C ASP A 18 4.21 -7.95 3.22
N ALA A 19 4.40 -8.45 2.00
CA ALA A 19 4.36 -7.63 0.80
C ALA A 19 2.94 -7.28 0.32
N GLN A 20 1.89 -7.77 0.98
CA GLN A 20 0.52 -7.39 0.63
C GLN A 20 -0.44 -7.55 1.82
N VAL A 21 -0.64 -6.44 2.54
CA VAL A 21 -1.67 -6.32 3.56
C VAL A 21 -2.72 -5.27 3.19
N HIS A 22 -3.83 -5.29 3.93
CA HIS A 22 -4.84 -4.24 3.94
C HIS A 22 -5.12 -3.89 5.41
N LEU A 23 -4.41 -2.90 5.97
CA LEU A 23 -4.44 -2.65 7.41
C LEU A 23 -5.82 -2.18 7.90
N ALA A 24 -6.62 -1.60 7.01
CA ALA A 24 -8.00 -1.22 7.32
C ALA A 24 -8.96 -2.41 7.52
N LEU A 25 -8.54 -3.64 7.20
CA LEU A 25 -9.35 -4.86 7.33
C LEU A 25 -8.92 -5.75 8.50
N ILE A 26 -7.86 -5.40 9.23
CA ILE A 26 -7.28 -6.21 10.30
C ILE A 26 -6.90 -5.34 11.50
N ASP A 27 -6.59 -5.98 12.64
CA ASP A 27 -5.90 -5.31 13.73
C ASP A 27 -4.37 -5.42 13.53
N PRO A 28 -3.68 -4.31 13.17
CA PRO A 28 -2.25 -4.33 12.87
C PRO A 28 -1.37 -4.61 14.10
N THR A 29 -1.89 -4.49 15.32
CA THR A 29 -1.10 -4.65 16.55
C THR A 29 -0.63 -6.08 16.78
N HIS A 30 -1.26 -7.07 16.13
CA HIS A 30 -0.86 -8.47 16.20
C HIS A 30 0.34 -8.82 15.29
N LEU A 31 0.64 -8.00 14.27
CA LEU A 31 1.65 -8.31 13.26
C LEU A 31 3.07 -8.46 13.84
N PRO A 32 3.56 -7.57 14.73
CA PRO A 32 4.88 -7.73 15.33
C PRO A 32 5.02 -9.00 16.17
N GLY A 33 3.95 -9.40 16.87
CA GLY A 33 3.92 -10.64 17.66
C GLY A 33 4.06 -11.91 16.81
N GLY A 34 3.65 -11.84 15.54
CA GLY A 34 3.84 -12.90 14.53
C GLY A 34 5.19 -12.85 13.81
N GLY A 35 6.09 -11.93 14.16
CA GLY A 35 7.39 -11.77 13.51
C GLY A 35 7.37 -10.91 12.24
N ILE A 36 6.25 -10.25 11.91
CA ILE A 36 6.17 -9.29 10.81
C ILE A 36 6.74 -7.95 11.29
N ALA A 37 7.89 -7.56 10.75
CA ALA A 37 8.55 -6.31 11.10
C ALA A 37 8.21 -5.18 10.11
N ARG A 38 7.84 -5.53 8.87
CA ARG A 38 7.57 -4.57 7.80
C ARG A 38 6.36 -5.00 6.97
N VAL A 39 5.61 -4.05 6.44
CA VAL A 39 4.47 -4.32 5.58
C VAL A 39 4.36 -3.35 4.40
N LEU A 40 3.79 -3.85 3.30
CA LEU A 40 3.26 -3.03 2.23
C LEU A 40 1.72 -3.05 2.30
N ASP A 41 1.12 -1.96 2.80
CA ASP A 41 -0.32 -1.78 2.73
C ASP A 41 -0.70 -1.34 1.32
N LEU A 42 -1.29 -2.27 0.56
CA LEU A 42 -1.60 -2.05 -0.85
C LEU A 42 -3.00 -1.48 -1.07
N GLY A 43 -3.58 -0.82 -0.07
CA GLY A 43 -4.76 0.03 -0.22
C GLY A 43 -5.83 -0.26 0.82
N GLY A 44 -6.69 0.73 1.03
CA GLY A 44 -7.77 0.66 2.03
C GLY A 44 -8.02 1.95 2.79
N TRP A 45 -7.53 3.09 2.28
CA TRP A 45 -7.66 4.46 2.81
C TRP A 45 -7.64 4.58 4.34
N LEU A 46 -6.51 5.08 4.87
CA LEU A 46 -6.25 5.20 6.30
C LEU A 46 -6.34 6.68 6.73
N PRO A 47 -7.53 7.21 7.10
CA PRO A 47 -7.74 8.65 7.31
C PRO A 47 -7.01 9.19 8.54
N ASP A 48 -6.79 8.35 9.55
CA ASP A 48 -6.05 8.72 10.77
C ASP A 48 -4.53 8.64 10.60
N GLY A 49 -4.07 8.22 9.42
CA GLY A 49 -2.65 8.02 9.13
C GLY A 49 -2.00 6.86 9.91
N PRO A 50 -0.69 6.63 9.68
CA PRO A 50 0.05 5.57 10.33
C PRO A 50 0.25 5.82 11.82
N ARG A 51 0.32 4.75 12.61
CA ARG A 51 0.47 4.79 14.08
C ARG A 51 1.80 4.16 14.49
N ALA A 52 2.40 4.63 15.59
CA ALA A 52 3.68 4.11 16.09
C ALA A 52 3.64 2.64 16.53
N SER A 53 2.45 2.08 16.77
CA SER A 53 2.25 0.66 17.10
C SER A 53 2.24 -0.25 15.87
N MET A 54 2.30 0.30 14.66
CA MET A 54 2.34 -0.47 13.41
C MET A 54 3.78 -0.91 13.08
N PRO A 55 3.95 -2.00 12.32
CA PRO A 55 5.24 -2.33 11.72
C PRO A 55 5.72 -1.20 10.79
N ASP A 56 6.99 -1.25 10.38
CA ASP A 56 7.50 -0.34 9.34
C ASP A 56 6.64 -0.47 8.07
N LEU A 57 6.25 0.67 7.51
CA LEU A 57 5.11 0.74 6.61
C LEU A 57 5.47 1.51 5.33
N ALA A 58 5.29 0.83 4.21
CA ALA A 58 5.00 1.49 2.95
C ALA A 58 3.50 1.34 2.64
N TYR A 59 2.82 2.42 2.22
CA TYR A 59 1.37 2.37 2.00
C TYR A 59 0.95 3.04 0.69
N ALA A 60 -0.03 2.43 0.03
CA ALA A 60 -0.59 2.86 -1.25
C ALA A 60 -1.75 3.83 -1.12
N HIS A 61 -2.32 3.93 0.09
CA HIS A 61 -3.49 4.75 0.41
C HIS A 61 -4.75 4.28 -0.35
N GLN A 62 -5.06 4.87 -1.51
CA GLN A 62 -6.19 4.48 -2.37
C GLN A 62 -5.77 3.44 -3.42
N PHE A 63 -6.69 2.56 -3.82
CA PHE A 63 -6.53 1.72 -5.01
C PHE A 63 -6.72 2.58 -6.27
N ILE A 64 -5.76 2.55 -7.20
CA ILE A 64 -5.92 3.15 -8.51
C ILE A 64 -6.63 2.15 -9.44
N THR A 65 -7.73 2.57 -10.06
CA THR A 65 -8.54 1.69 -10.92
C THR A 65 -9.28 2.48 -12.00
N ALA A 66 -9.90 1.80 -12.97
CA ALA A 66 -10.81 2.42 -13.93
C ALA A 66 -12.19 2.65 -13.31
N PRO A 67 -13.04 3.52 -13.88
CA PRO A 67 -14.41 3.68 -13.43
C PRO A 67 -15.17 2.36 -13.34
N GLY A 68 -15.71 2.05 -12.15
CA GLY A 68 -16.38 0.78 -11.87
C GLY A 68 -15.46 -0.44 -11.82
N GLY A 69 -14.13 -0.24 -11.89
CA GLY A 69 -13.11 -1.26 -11.78
C GLY A 69 -12.90 -1.73 -10.34
N TYR A 70 -12.33 -2.90 -10.15
CA TYR A 70 -12.11 -3.46 -8.82
C TYR A 70 -11.13 -2.56 -8.00
N PRO A 71 -11.35 -2.32 -6.68
CA PRO A 71 -12.43 -2.85 -5.85
C PRO A 71 -13.61 -1.90 -5.65
N SER A 72 -13.85 -0.90 -6.51
CA SER A 72 -14.88 0.14 -6.32
C SER A 72 -16.29 -0.40 -6.01
N ARG A 73 -16.63 -1.57 -6.53
CA ARG A 73 -17.92 -2.25 -6.35
C ARG A 73 -17.89 -3.40 -5.35
N ALA A 74 -16.74 -3.68 -4.76
CA ALA A 74 -16.59 -4.79 -3.85
C ALA A 74 -17.19 -4.45 -2.48
N ARG A 75 -18.06 -5.32 -1.96
CA ARG A 75 -18.77 -5.10 -0.68
C ARG A 75 -17.86 -4.87 0.54
N TRP A 76 -16.61 -5.31 0.46
CA TRP A 76 -15.64 -5.18 1.54
C TRP A 76 -14.88 -3.85 1.49
N ALA A 77 -14.91 -3.14 0.35
CA ALA A 77 -14.19 -1.90 0.18
C ALA A 77 -15.09 -0.72 0.58
N ALA A 78 -14.62 0.11 1.50
CA ALA A 78 -15.39 1.28 1.92
C ALA A 78 -15.40 2.38 0.84
N PRO A 79 -16.39 3.28 0.85
CA PRO A 79 -16.36 4.48 0.02
C PRO A 79 -15.05 5.25 0.20
N GLY A 80 -14.48 5.72 -0.90
CA GLY A 80 -13.19 6.43 -0.89
C GLY A 80 -11.96 5.52 -0.87
N TRP A 81 -12.09 4.19 -0.86
CA TRP A 81 -10.91 3.31 -0.99
C TRP A 81 -10.36 3.23 -2.42
N SER A 82 -11.18 3.54 -3.42
CA SER A 82 -10.79 3.54 -4.82
C SER A 82 -10.68 4.96 -5.37
N CYS A 83 -9.64 5.21 -6.16
CA CYS A 83 -9.45 6.39 -6.99
C CYS A 83 -9.61 5.96 -8.45
N GLU A 84 -10.72 6.35 -9.06
CA GLU A 84 -11.05 5.98 -10.43
C GLU A 84 -10.44 7.00 -11.42
N LEU A 85 -9.74 6.50 -12.45
CA LEU A 85 -9.10 7.35 -13.47
C LEU A 85 -9.71 7.11 -14.84
N THR A 86 -10.14 8.20 -15.48
CA THR A 86 -10.69 8.17 -16.84
C THR A 86 -9.65 8.47 -17.90
N THR A 87 -8.71 9.38 -17.62
CA THR A 87 -7.75 9.89 -18.61
C THR A 87 -6.31 9.92 -18.09
N ALA A 88 -5.36 10.08 -19.01
CA ALA A 88 -3.95 10.30 -18.67
C ALA A 88 -3.72 11.59 -17.86
N ALA A 89 -4.51 12.65 -18.09
CA ALA A 89 -4.42 13.89 -17.33
C ALA A 89 -4.87 13.70 -15.87
N ASP A 90 -5.91 12.89 -15.65
CA ASP A 90 -6.39 12.53 -14.30
C ASP A 90 -5.33 11.75 -13.53
N ALA A 91 -4.60 10.86 -14.22
CA ALA A 91 -3.62 9.98 -13.62
C ALA A 91 -2.51 10.73 -12.86
N ALA A 92 -1.91 11.76 -13.49
CA ALA A 92 -0.85 12.54 -12.83
C ALA A 92 -1.38 13.26 -11.58
N THR A 93 -2.56 13.88 -11.69
CA THR A 93 -3.19 14.58 -10.57
C THR A 93 -3.53 13.62 -9.42
N ALA A 94 -4.01 12.42 -9.73
CA ALA A 94 -4.33 11.41 -8.74
C ALA A 94 -3.10 10.88 -8.00
N VAL A 95 -2.02 10.57 -8.74
CA VAL A 95 -0.73 10.17 -8.13
C VAL A 95 -0.22 11.27 -7.20
N ASP A 96 -0.35 12.54 -7.60
CA ASP A 96 0.06 13.66 -6.76
C ASP A 96 -0.77 13.77 -5.48
N ARG A 97 -2.07 13.48 -5.54
CA ARG A 97 -2.94 13.45 -4.35
C ARG A 97 -2.54 12.32 -3.41
N GLN A 98 -2.27 11.13 -3.94
CA GLN A 98 -1.77 9.99 -3.17
C GLN A 98 -0.46 10.35 -2.44
N CYS A 99 0.50 10.97 -3.14
CA CYS A 99 1.77 11.43 -2.56
C CYS A 99 1.54 12.44 -1.42
N ARG A 100 0.67 13.44 -1.61
CA ARG A 100 0.36 14.45 -0.59
C ARG A 100 -0.31 13.84 0.64
N ALA A 101 -1.07 12.76 0.44
CA ALA A 101 -1.63 11.97 1.53
C ALA A 101 -0.60 11.00 2.16
N GLY A 102 0.66 11.08 1.73
CA GLY A 102 1.81 10.37 2.27
C GLY A 102 2.01 8.95 1.72
N ALA A 103 1.28 8.55 0.68
CA ALA A 103 1.52 7.28 0.01
C ALA A 103 2.97 7.18 -0.45
N SER A 104 3.59 6.03 -0.22
CA SER A 104 4.98 5.73 -0.59
C SER A 104 5.07 4.66 -1.69
N VAL A 105 3.94 4.06 -2.05
CA VAL A 105 3.78 3.11 -3.15
C VAL A 105 2.50 3.41 -3.92
N LEU A 106 2.37 2.87 -5.14
CA LEU A 106 1.14 2.97 -5.94
C LEU A 106 0.57 1.58 -6.20
N LYS A 107 -0.69 1.33 -5.83
CA LYS A 107 -1.40 0.09 -6.18
C LYS A 107 -2.38 0.33 -7.32
N VAL A 108 -2.06 -0.22 -8.49
CA VAL A 108 -2.96 -0.22 -9.65
C VAL A 108 -3.66 -1.57 -9.78
N LYS A 109 -4.94 -1.56 -10.13
CA LYS A 109 -5.76 -2.77 -10.29
C LYS A 109 -5.94 -3.08 -11.79
N LEU A 110 -5.39 -4.21 -12.22
CA LEU A 110 -5.31 -4.63 -13.62
C LEU A 110 -5.94 -6.01 -13.87
N ASN A 111 -6.76 -6.51 -12.95
CA ASN A 111 -7.49 -7.76 -13.15
C ASN A 111 -8.79 -7.51 -13.92
N SER A 112 -8.78 -7.73 -15.23
CA SER A 112 -9.94 -7.53 -16.11
C SER A 112 -11.09 -8.49 -15.85
N VAL A 113 -10.85 -9.65 -15.21
CA VAL A 113 -11.91 -10.58 -14.78
C VAL A 113 -12.73 -9.97 -13.65
N ALA A 114 -12.13 -9.12 -12.81
CA ALA A 114 -12.77 -8.51 -11.65
C ALA A 114 -13.46 -7.17 -11.98
N GLY A 115 -13.37 -6.69 -13.22
CA GLY A 115 -14.00 -5.45 -13.68
C GLY A 115 -13.14 -4.68 -14.69
N PRO A 116 -13.59 -3.50 -15.13
CA PRO A 116 -12.83 -2.62 -16.00
C PRO A 116 -11.43 -2.31 -15.44
N VAL A 117 -10.46 -2.17 -16.34
CA VAL A 117 -9.07 -1.80 -16.04
C VAL A 117 -8.70 -0.53 -16.80
N LEU A 118 -7.65 0.15 -16.35
CA LEU A 118 -7.20 1.38 -16.99
C LEU A 118 -6.84 1.18 -18.46
N ALA A 119 -7.15 2.19 -19.28
CA ALA A 119 -6.56 2.33 -20.60
C ALA A 119 -5.03 2.45 -20.49
N VAL A 120 -4.32 2.00 -21.52
CA VAL A 120 -2.85 1.94 -21.54
C VAL A 120 -2.23 3.31 -21.31
N GLU A 121 -2.83 4.36 -21.88
CA GLU A 121 -2.35 5.75 -21.77
C GLU A 121 -2.47 6.27 -20.33
N ALA A 122 -3.58 5.97 -19.66
CA ALA A 122 -3.78 6.35 -18.26
C ALA A 122 -2.86 5.57 -17.32
N LEU A 123 -2.66 4.27 -17.59
CA LEU A 123 -1.70 3.45 -16.85
C LEU A 123 -0.27 3.97 -17.02
N ALA A 124 0.15 4.25 -18.25
CA ALA A 124 1.48 4.78 -18.54
C ALA A 124 1.73 6.13 -17.86
N ALA A 125 0.74 7.03 -17.89
CA ALA A 125 0.81 8.32 -17.20
C ALA A 125 0.91 8.16 -15.67
N ALA A 126 0.13 7.24 -15.08
CA ALA A 126 0.20 6.95 -13.65
C ALA A 126 1.58 6.41 -13.23
N VAL A 127 2.12 5.46 -14.01
CA VAL A 127 3.45 4.87 -13.76
C VAL A 127 4.56 5.90 -13.94
N GLY A 128 4.50 6.70 -15.03
CA GLY A 128 5.46 7.77 -15.27
C GLY A 128 5.48 8.78 -14.11
N ARG A 129 4.31 9.23 -13.67
CA ARG A 129 4.22 10.15 -12.53
C ARG A 129 4.68 9.51 -11.22
N ALA A 130 4.41 8.23 -11.00
CA ALA A 130 4.88 7.52 -9.82
C ALA A 130 6.42 7.47 -9.76
N HIS A 131 7.09 7.27 -10.90
CA HIS A 131 8.54 7.35 -10.98
C HIS A 131 9.06 8.76 -10.68
N GLU A 132 8.46 9.79 -11.25
CA GLU A 132 8.82 11.20 -10.96
C GLU A 132 8.68 11.56 -9.47
N ARG A 133 7.76 10.88 -8.77
CA ARG A 133 7.51 11.06 -7.34
C ARG A 133 8.23 10.06 -6.44
N ALA A 134 9.09 9.22 -7.02
CA ALA A 134 9.82 8.18 -6.32
C ALA A 134 8.92 7.21 -5.50
N LEU A 135 7.66 7.03 -5.90
CA LEU A 135 6.73 6.07 -5.27
C LEU A 135 7.08 4.60 -5.55
N THR A 136 8.21 4.33 -6.20
CA THR A 136 8.61 2.98 -6.59
C THR A 136 9.64 2.36 -5.65
N ARG A 137 10.02 3.05 -4.57
CA ARG A 137 10.98 2.53 -3.57
C ARG A 137 10.53 2.85 -2.15
N SER A 138 10.33 1.81 -1.33
CA SER A 138 10.25 1.93 0.12
C SER A 138 11.65 1.85 0.76
N GLU A 139 12.67 2.42 0.14
CA GLU A 139 13.98 2.57 0.78
C GLU A 139 13.96 3.92 1.51
N ARG A 140 13.42 3.93 2.73
CA ARG A 140 13.88 4.93 3.70
C ARG A 140 15.34 4.59 3.97
N GLU A 141 16.26 5.34 3.40
CA GLU A 141 17.63 5.40 3.89
C GLU A 141 17.56 5.72 5.39
N VAL A 142 17.95 4.73 6.21
CA VAL A 142 18.27 4.94 7.61
C VAL A 142 19.61 5.65 7.62
N LEU A 143 19.58 6.98 7.48
CA LEU A 143 20.68 7.84 7.89
C LEU A 143 20.36 8.35 9.30
N ALA A 144 20.87 7.62 10.29
CA ALA A 144 21.18 8.10 11.63
C ALA A 144 22.39 7.31 12.14
#